data_AF-A0A936ZKA7-F1
#
_entry.id   AF-A0A936ZKA7-F1
#
_cell.length_a   1.000
_cell.length_b   1.000
_cell.length_c   1.000
_cell.angle_alpha   90.00
_cell.angle_beta   90.00
_cell.angle_gamma   90.00
#
_symmetry.space_group_name_H-M   'P 1'
#
loop_
_entity.id
_entity.type
_entity.pdbx_description
1 polymer ?
#
loop_
_entity_poly.entity_id
_entity_poly.type
_entity_poly.pdbx_seq_one_letter_code
_entity_poly.pdbx_strand_id
1 'polypeptide(L)' 'MNYQVELVARAFYDAEHEGSSWDGESESLKQEFRGYARNAIDLLSEDIGVLLMALERASAEERPSGARVAA' A
#
# COMPACT_ATOMS: atom_id res chain seq x y z
N MET A 1 4.75 -9.82 18.19
CA MET A 1 3.63 -9.13 17.53
C MET A 1 4.24 -8.18 16.49
N ASN A 2 3.82 -8.24 15.22
CA ASN A 2 4.35 -7.34 14.20
C ASN A 2 3.74 -5.95 14.42
N TYR A 3 4.57 -4.98 14.82
CA TYR A 3 4.12 -3.63 15.16
C TYR A 3 3.44 -2.91 13.99
N GLN A 4 3.91 -3.13 12.76
CA GLN A 4 3.32 -2.52 11.56
C GLN A 4 1.91 -3.06 11.30
N VAL A 5 1.72 -4.37 11.47
CA VAL A 5 0.40 -5.00 11.35
C VAL A 5 -0.59 -4.40 12.36
N GLU A 6 -0.16 -4.14 13.60
CA GLU A 6 -1.06 -3.57 14.61
C GLU A 6 -1.44 -2.12 14.31
N LEU A 7 -0.49 -1.32 13.82
CA LEU A 7 -0.77 0.07 13.43
C LEU A 7 -1.78 0.14 12.28
N VAL A 8 -1.60 -0.68 11.25
CA VAL A 8 -2.50 -0.72 10.10
C VAL A 8 -3.87 -1.28 10.50
N ALA A 9 -3.91 -2.32 11.34
CA ALA A 9 -5.16 -2.90 11.83
C ALA A 9 -5.98 -1.88 12.64
N ARG A 10 -5.32 -1.13 13.55
CA ARG A 10 -5.97 -0.06 14.32
C ARG A 10 -6.47 1.06 13.42
N ALA A 11 -5.69 1.48 12.42
CA ALA A 11 -6.12 2.51 11.48
C ALA A 11 -7.35 2.08 10.66
N PHE A 12 -7.41 0.82 10.22
CA PHE A 12 -8.59 0.28 9.53
C PHE A 12 -9.81 0.23 10.44
N TYR A 13 -9.63 -0.24 11.68
CA TYR A 13 -10.71 -0.29 12.66
C TYR A 13 -11.25 1.10 12.98
N ASP A 14 -10.36 2.07 13.28
CA ASP A 14 -10.73 3.44 13.62
C ASP A 14 -11.46 4.13 12.45
N ALA A 15 -11.12 3.80 11.20
CA ALA A 15 -11.79 4.32 10.01
C ALA A 15 -13.22 3.76 9.82
N GLU A 16 -13.48 2.52 10.23
CA GLU A 16 -14.80 1.91 10.14
C GLU A 16 -15.68 2.17 11.39
N HIS A 17 -15.06 2.34 12.55
CA HIS A 17 -15.72 2.38 13.85
C HIS A 17 -15.37 3.67 14.61
N GLU A 18 -15.79 4.80 14.05
CA GLU A 18 -15.57 6.11 14.69
C GLU A 18 -16.13 6.13 16.12
N GLY A 19 -15.27 6.43 17.09
CA GLY A 19 -15.64 6.57 18.50
C GLY A 19 -15.60 5.27 19.32
N SER A 20 -15.31 4.12 18.70
CA SER A 20 -15.08 2.86 19.42
C SER A 20 -13.61 2.68 19.79
N SER A 21 -13.35 2.00 20.91
CA SER A 21 -11.98 1.81 21.41
C SER A 21 -11.41 0.48 20.93
N TRP A 22 -10.40 0.54 20.05
CA TRP A 22 -9.61 -0.62 19.65
C TRP A 22 -9.16 -1.46 20.85
N ASP A 23 -8.68 -0.82 21.92
CA ASP A 23 -8.12 -1.54 23.06
C ASP A 23 -9.18 -2.36 23.82
N GLY A 24 -10.45 -1.93 23.78
CA GLY A 24 -11.58 -2.61 24.42
C GLY A 24 -12.24 -3.71 23.59
N GLU A 25 -11.84 -3.86 22.32
CA GLU A 25 -12.49 -4.80 21.42
C GLU A 25 -12.18 -6.27 21.69
N SER A 26 -13.09 -7.13 21.22
CA SER A 26 -12.91 -8.58 21.28
C SER A 26 -11.67 -9.03 20.52
N GLU A 27 -10.95 -10.03 21.04
CA GLU A 27 -9.74 -10.53 20.41
C GLU A 27 -10.03 -11.13 19.02
N SER A 28 -11.21 -11.74 18.82
CA SER A 28 -11.64 -12.25 17.53
C SER A 28 -11.69 -11.14 16.46
N LEU A 29 -12.32 -10.00 16.79
CA LEU A 29 -12.40 -8.86 15.89
C LEU A 29 -11.01 -8.27 15.61
N LYS A 30 -10.16 -8.16 16.65
CA LYS A 30 -8.78 -7.70 16.48
C LYS A 30 -7.98 -8.59 15.53
N GLN A 31 -8.15 -9.91 15.59
CA GLN A 31 -7.48 -10.84 14.69
C GLN A 31 -7.95 -10.69 13.23
N GLU A 32 -9.23 -10.38 13.01
CA GLU A 32 -9.77 -10.10 11.68
C GLU A 32 -9.10 -8.87 11.05
N PHE A 33 -9.08 -7.73 11.76
CA PHE A 33 -8.42 -6.52 11.28
C PHE A 33 -6.90 -6.70 11.08
N ARG A 34 -6.24 -7.50 11.92
CA ARG A 34 -4.83 -7.89 11.71
C ARG A 34 -4.64 -8.72 10.44
N GLY A 35 -5.64 -9.52 10.05
CA GLY A 35 -5.67 -10.23 8.77
C GLY A 35 -5.69 -9.26 7.59
N TYR A 36 -6.60 -8.28 7.61
CA TYR A 36 -6.66 -7.23 6.58
C TYR A 36 -5.35 -6.44 6.51
N ALA A 37 -4.78 -6.06 7.65
CA ALA A 37 -3.52 -5.36 7.71
C ALA A 37 -2.35 -6.14 7.10
N ARG A 38 -2.26 -7.46 7.35
CA ARG A 38 -1.25 -8.31 6.70
C ARG A 38 -1.42 -8.33 5.20
N ASN A 39 -2.63 -8.61 4.72
CA ASN A 39 -2.92 -8.66 3.29
C ASN A 39 -2.59 -7.33 2.60
N ALA A 40 -2.90 -6.19 3.24
CA ALA A 40 -2.57 -4.88 2.70
C ALA A 40 -1.05 -4.63 2.64
N ILE A 41 -0.31 -5.01 3.69
CA ILE A 41 1.15 -4.91 3.72
C ILE A 41 1.77 -5.80 2.64
N ASP A 42 1.32 -7.05 2.53
CA ASP A 42 1.81 -8.02 1.55
C ASP A 42 1.54 -7.50 0.14
N LEU A 43 0.32 -7.04 -0.15
CA LEU A 43 -0.06 -6.46 -1.44
C LEU A 43 0.80 -5.23 -1.80
N LEU A 44 1.01 -4.31 -0.85
CA LEU A 44 1.86 -3.13 -1.08
C LEU A 44 3.34 -3.48 -1.27
N SER A 45 3.80 -4.56 -0.63
CA SER A 45 5.16 -5.06 -0.81
C SER A 45 5.36 -5.78 -2.15
N GLU A 46 4.29 -6.38 -2.70
CA GLU A 46 4.31 -7.06 -4.00
C GLU A 46 4.09 -6.10 -5.19
N ASP A 47 3.35 -4.98 -5.03
CA ASP A 47 2.89 -4.15 -6.17
C ASP A 47 3.67 -2.86 -6.49
N ILE A 48 4.72 -2.50 -5.74
CA ILE A 48 5.56 -1.34 -6.13
C ILE A 48 6.41 -1.63 -7.38
N GLY A 49 6.80 -2.89 -7.62
CA GLY A 49 7.67 -3.24 -8.75
C GLY A 49 7.01 -3.04 -10.11
N VAL A 50 5.74 -3.45 -10.24
CA VAL A 50 5.00 -3.34 -11.51
C VAL A 50 4.66 -1.88 -11.81
N LEU A 51 4.27 -1.11 -10.80
CA LEU A 51 4.00 0.32 -10.93
C LEU A 51 5.25 1.11 -11.34
N LEU A 52 6.40 0.82 -10.74
CA LEU A 52 7.68 1.47 -11.10
C LEU A 52 8.12 1.12 -12.53
N MET A 53 7.99 -0.14 -12.96
CA MET A 53 8.32 -0.55 -14.33
C MET A 53 7.40 0.13 -15.37
N ALA A 54 6.12 0.27 -15.07
CA ALA A 54 5.17 0.95 -15.95
C ALA A 54 5.50 2.45 -16.08
N LEU A 55 5.88 3.11 -14.99
CA LEU A 55 6.29 4.53 -14.98
C LEU A 55 7.62 4.75 -15.71
N GLU A 56 8.62 3.89 -15.52
CA GLU A 56 9.89 3.95 -16.24
C GLU A 56 9.69 3.82 -17.75
N ARG A 57 8.86 2.87 -18.19
CA ARG A 57 8.54 2.68 -19.61
C ARG A 57 7.84 3.89 -20.22
N ALA A 58 6.85 4.44 -19.53
CA ALA A 58 6.14 5.64 -19.98
C ALA A 58 7.11 6.83 -20.14
N SER A 59 8.02 7.04 -19.17
CA SER A 59 9.01 8.12 -19.23
C SER A 59 10.09 7.95 -20.32
N ALA A 60 10.38 6.70 -20.70
CA ALA A 60 11.34 6.39 -21.77
C ALA A 60 10.76 6.65 -23.16
N GLU A 61 9.45 6.46 -23.34
CA GLU A 61 8.72 6.70 -24.60
C GLU A 61 8.49 8.21 -24.87
N GLU A 62 8.53 9.05 -23.84
CA GLU A 62 8.41 10.52 -23.93
C GLU A 62 9.70 11.26 -24.34
N ARG A 63 10.82 10.57 -24.58
CA ARG A 63 12.01 11.19 -25.22
C ARG A 63 11.88 11.11 -26.74
N PRO A 64 11.40 12.15 -27.45
CA PRO A 64 11.56 12.17 -28.90
C PRO A 64 13.06 12.23 -29.20
N SER A 65 13.51 11.28 -30.02
CA SER A 65 14.78 11.31 -30.72
C SER A 65 14.84 12.57 -31.59
N GLY A 66 15.21 13.69 -30.96
CA GLY A 66 15.57 14.95 -31.62
C GLY A 66 16.99 14.88 -32.15
N ALA A 67 17.33 13.80 -32.86
CA ALA A 67 18.53 13.73 -33.69
C ALA A 67 18.10 13.79 -35.15
N ARG A 68 17.82 15.00 -35.64
CA ARG A 68 18.00 15.30 -37.06
C ARG A 68 18.97 16.45 -37.23
N VAL A 69 20.16 16.03 -37.63
CA VAL A 69 21.25 16.77 -38.25
C VAL A 69 20.72 17.78 -39.27
N ALA A 70 21.23 19.01 -39.23
CA ALA A 70 21.38 19.84 -40.42
C ALA A 70 22.67 20.66 -40.27
N ALA A 71 23.56 20.44 -41.24
CA ALA A 71 24.82 21.13 -41.49
C ALA A 71 24.61 22.52 -42.10
#